data_AF-A0A2H0DGD9-F1
#
_entry.id   AF-A0A2H0DGD9-F1
#
_cell.length_a   1.000
_cell.length_b   1.000
_cell.length_c   1.000
_cell.angle_alpha   90.00
_cell.angle_beta   90.00
_cell.angle_gamma   90.00
#
_symmetry.space_group_name_H-M   'P 1'
#
loop_
_entity.id
_entity.type
_entity.pdbx_description
1 polymer ?
#
loop_
_entity_poly.entity_id
_entity_poly.type
_entity_poly.pdbx_seq_one_letter_code
_entity_poly.pdbx_strand_id
1 'polypeptide(L)' 'MTFEKNFDSNQIKVNTENGEVFLMGVVTRQEAEKAIAITKTVSGVQKV' A
#
# COMPACT_ATOMS: atom_id res chain seq x y z
N MET A 1 -11.65 13.27 2.44
CA MET A 1 -10.72 12.31 1.82
C MET A 1 -9.39 13.00 1.67
N THR A 2 -8.54 12.90 2.70
CA THR A 2 -7.29 13.67 2.77
C THR A 2 -6.17 12.82 2.19
N PHE A 3 -5.84 13.06 0.92
CA PHE A 3 -4.65 12.50 0.30
C PHE A 3 -3.46 13.33 0.79
N GLU A 4 -2.56 12.73 1.56
CA GLU A 4 -1.32 13.38 1.96
C GLU A 4 -0.51 13.75 0.72
N LYS A 5 -0.19 15.04 0.60
CA LYS A 5 0.32 15.73 -0.60
C LYS A 5 1.74 15.33 -1.03
N ASN A 6 2.31 14.25 -0.49
CA ASN A 6 3.67 13.77 -0.80
C ASN A 6 3.74 12.26 -1.07
N PHE A 7 2.60 11.57 -1.21
CA PHE A 7 2.59 10.21 -1.72
C PHE A 7 2.28 10.30 -3.20
N ASP A 8 3.30 10.24 -4.06
CA ASP A 8 3.11 10.12 -5.51
C ASP A 8 2.51 8.74 -5.81
N SER A 9 1.21 8.57 -5.54
CA SER A 9 0.42 7.39 -5.90
C SER A 9 0.52 7.04 -7.38
N ASN A 10 1.00 7.98 -8.21
CA ASN A 10 1.25 7.77 -9.64
C ASN A 10 2.36 6.74 -9.91
N GLN A 11 3.17 6.35 -8.93
CA GLN A 11 4.23 5.34 -9.11
C GLN A 11 3.97 4.02 -8.39
N ILE A 12 2.87 3.90 -7.63
CA ILE A 12 2.56 2.70 -6.84
C ILE A 12 1.25 2.09 -7.31
N LYS A 13 1.35 0.89 -7.85
CA LYS A 13 0.22 0.03 -8.16
C LYS A 13 -0.03 -0.91 -6.99
N VAL A 14 -1.24 -0.84 -6.44
CA VAL A 14 -1.71 -1.74 -5.37
C VAL A 14 -2.80 -2.64 -5.94
N ASN A 15 -2.58 -3.94 -5.91
CA ASN A 15 -3.57 -4.94 -6.29
C ASN A 15 -3.86 -5.84 -5.08
N THR A 16 -5.11 -6.19 -4.86
CA THR A 16 -5.51 -7.15 -3.82
C THR A 16 -6.20 -8.34 -4.46
N GLU A 17 -5.67 -9.54 -4.26
CA GLU A 17 -6.23 -10.79 -4.79
C GLU A 17 -6.35 -11.83 -3.66
N ASN A 18 -7.55 -12.37 -3.42
CA ASN A 18 -7.81 -13.41 -2.41
C ASN A 18 -7.27 -13.12 -0.99
N GLY A 19 -7.18 -11.84 -0.61
CA GLY A 19 -6.63 -11.41 0.68
C GLY A 19 -5.11 -11.23 0.71
N GLU A 20 -4.42 -11.40 -0.42
CA GLU A 20 -3.02 -11.04 -0.59
C GLU A 20 -2.92 -9.68 -1.30
N VAL A 21 -2.06 -8.79 -0.78
CA VAL A 21 -1.87 -7.44 -1.32
C VAL A 21 -0.50 -7.33 -1.98
N PHE A 22 -0.52 -6.93 -3.25
CA PHE A 22 0.67 -6.73 -4.07
C PHE A 22 0.92 -5.25 -4.24
N LEU A 23 2.04 -4.78 -3.67
CA LEU A 23 2.55 -3.43 -3.83
C LEU A 23 3.65 -3.45 -4.91
N MET A 24 3.42 -2.75 -6.02
CA MET A 24 4.36 -2.66 -7.13
C MET A 24 4.67 -1.20 -7.43
N GLY A 25 5.93 -0.87 -7.67
CA GLY A 25 6.33 0.52 -7.93
C GLY A 25 7.72 0.83 -7.40
N VAL A 26 8.27 1.97 -7.81
CA VAL A 26 9.48 2.52 -7.20
C VAL A 26 9.05 3.31 -5.97
N VAL A 27 9.42 2.79 -4.80
CA VAL A 27 9.05 3.39 -3.51
C VAL A 27 10.25 3.44 -2.60
N THR A 28 10.27 4.44 -1.74
CA THR A 28 11.22 4.45 -0.63
C THR A 28 10.78 3.45 0.45
N ARG A 29 11.73 3.02 1.27
CA ARG A 29 11.44 2.09 2.38
C ARG A 29 10.40 2.63 3.36
N GLN A 30 10.43 3.94 3.65
CA GLN A 30 9.45 4.56 4.54
C GLN A 30 8.03 4.53 3.96
N GLU A 31 7.88 4.74 2.66
CA GLU A 31 6.59 4.65 1.98
C GLU A 31 6.06 3.22 1.98
N ALA A 32 6.94 2.24 1.74
CA ALA A 32 6.58 0.82 1.82
C ALA A 32 6.09 0.44 3.23
N GLU A 33 6.80 0.86 4.27
CA GLU A 33 6.41 0.59 5.67
C GLU A 33 5.06 1.24 6.02
N LYS A 34 4.82 2.48 5.57
CA LYS A 34 3.51 3.14 5.71
C LYS A 34 2.40 2.39 4.97
N ALA A 35 2.64 1.98 3.73
CA ALA A 35 1.68 1.23 2.94
C ALA A 35 1.33 -0.10 3.62
N ILE A 36 2.33 -0.87 4.07
CA ILE A 36 2.13 -2.12 4.83
C ILE A 36 1.30 -1.87 6.11
N ALA A 37 1.61 -0.81 6.85
CA ALA A 37 0.90 -0.47 8.07
C ALA A 37 -0.59 -0.19 7.80
N ILE A 38 -0.91 0.58 6.76
CA ILE A 38 -2.29 0.86 6.34
C ILE A 38 -2.97 -0.44 5.90
N THR A 39 -2.33 -1.22 5.04
CA THR A 39 -2.89 -2.45 4.48
C THR A 39 -3.22 -3.49 5.56
N LYS A 40 -2.39 -3.61 6.61
CA LYS A 40 -2.64 -4.52 7.75
C LYS A 40 -3.89 -4.17 8.57
N THR A 41 -4.37 -2.93 8.50
CA THR A 41 -5.61 -2.53 9.19
C THR A 41 -6.87 -2.94 8.44
N VAL A 42 -6.75 -3.36 7.18
CA VAL A 42 -7.89 -3.73 6.34
C VAL A 42 -8.32 -5.16 6.66
N SER A 43 -9.59 -5.31 7.06
CA SER A 43 -10.17 -6.62 7.36
C SER A 43 -10.18 -7.52 6.12
N GLY A 44 -9.66 -8.74 6.25
CA GLY A 44 -9.55 -9.71 5.15
C GLY A 44 -8.19 -9.74 4.45
N VAL A 45 -7.24 -8.89 4.84
CA VAL A 45 -5.84 -9.02 4.40
C VAL A 45 -5.17 -10.14 5.19
N GLN A 46 -4.80 -11.19 4.47
CA GLN A 46 -4.07 -12.35 5.00
C GLN A 46 -2.56 -12.17 4.83
N LYS A 47 -2.11 -11.43 3.81
CA LYS A 47 -0.69 -11.27 3.47
C LYS A 47 -0.41 -10.00 2.66
N VAL A 48 0.78 -9.42 2.85
CA VAL A 48 1.29 -8.20 2.19
C VAL A 48 2.74 -8.42 1.79
#